data_AF-A0A915ZJC6-F1
#
_entry.id   AF-A0A915ZJC6-F1
#
_cell.length_a   1.000
_cell.length_b   1.000
_cell.length_c   1.000
_cell.angle_alpha   90.00
_cell.angle_beta   90.00
_cell.angle_gamma   90.00
#
_symmetry.space_group_name_H-M   'P 1'
#
loop_
_entity.id
_entity.type
_entity.pdbx_description
1 polymer ?
#
loop_
_entity_poly.entity_id
_entity_poly.type
_entity_poly.pdbx_seq_one_letter_code
_entity_poly.pdbx_strand_id
1 'polypeptide(L)'
;MFTCKIGSKITLKEYNNFLIRKESSGYKYQRKSNGDVYVIDMSDPEISHVTYLLQRYFELANGGVFSNPPIEIHVHPDPTVTGGFIAADVAVAPHLNHVQRPIVPYPGPPPGDKTVFFRDLIC
;
A
#
# COMPACT_ATOMS: atom_id res chain seq x y z
N MET A 1 8.50 -16.71 -11.92
CA MET A 1 7.21 -16.19 -11.47
C MET A 1 6.27 -17.36 -11.26
N PHE A 2 5.96 -17.70 -10.01
CA PHE A 2 5.02 -18.77 -9.67
C PHE A 2 3.67 -18.13 -9.39
N THR A 3 2.65 -18.42 -10.21
CA THR A 3 1.27 -17.99 -9.95
C THR A 3 0.44 -19.19 -9.51
N CYS A 4 0.23 -19.34 -8.21
CA CYS A 4 -0.60 -20.41 -7.64
C CYS A 4 -1.95 -19.83 -7.20
N LYS A 5 -3.07 -20.37 -7.71
CA LYS A 5 -4.40 -19.98 -7.28
C LYS A 5 -4.68 -20.59 -5.91
N ILE A 6 -5.01 -19.76 -4.93
CA ILE A 6 -5.26 -20.17 -3.54
C ILE A 6 -6.69 -19.86 -3.08
N GLY A 7 -7.40 -19.01 -3.81
CA GLY A 7 -8.75 -18.57 -3.46
C GLY A 7 -9.59 -18.31 -4.71
N SER A 8 -10.89 -18.41 -4.54
CA SER A 8 -11.88 -18.22 -5.61
C SER A 8 -13.09 -17.48 -5.04
N LYS A 9 -13.69 -16.59 -5.83
CA LYS A 9 -14.89 -15.81 -5.43
C LYS A 9 -14.72 -14.99 -4.15
N ILE A 10 -13.49 -14.60 -3.80
CA ILE A 10 -13.23 -13.76 -2.63
C ILE A 10 -13.71 -12.35 -2.94
N THR A 11 -14.46 -11.74 -2.03
CA THR A 11 -14.91 -10.34 -2.20
C THR A 11 -13.75 -9.38 -2.01
N LEU A 12 -13.87 -8.16 -2.54
CA LEU A 12 -12.84 -7.13 -2.36
C LEU A 12 -12.64 -6.79 -0.87
N LYS A 13 -13.74 -6.74 -0.10
CA LYS A 13 -13.72 -6.44 1.33
C LYS A 13 -12.97 -7.50 2.14
N GLU A 14 -13.20 -8.78 1.85
CA GLU A 14 -12.49 -9.89 2.52
C GLU A 14 -11.00 -9.86 2.21
N TYR A 15 -10.64 -9.69 0.93
CA TYR A 15 -9.25 -9.59 0.52
C TYR A 15 -8.52 -8.40 1.17
N ASN A 16 -9.17 -7.22 1.18
CA ASN A 16 -8.61 -6.02 1.80
C ASN A 16 -8.41 -6.20 3.32
N ASN A 17 -9.38 -6.81 4.01
CA ASN A 17 -9.26 -7.11 5.44
C ASN A 17 -8.10 -8.08 5.73
N PHE A 18 -7.93 -9.11 4.90
CA PHE A 18 -6.82 -10.06 5.01
C PHE A 18 -5.46 -9.35 4.91
N LEU A 19 -5.30 -8.43 3.95
CA LEU A 19 -4.06 -7.67 3.80
C LEU A 19 -3.83 -6.68 4.95
N ILE A 20 -4.86 -5.95 5.38
CA ILE A 20 -4.76 -4.95 6.47
C ILE A 20 -4.36 -5.61 7.80
N ARG A 21 -4.88 -6.80 8.10
CA ARG A 21 -4.55 -7.55 9.32
C ARG A 21 -3.13 -8.11 9.31
N LYS A 22 -2.38 -7.95 8.21
CA LYS A 22 -1.04 -8.53 8.01
C LYS A 22 -1.04 -10.04 8.25
N GLU A 23 -2.15 -10.72 7.95
CA GLU A 23 -2.26 -12.19 8.03
C GLU A 23 -1.42 -12.89 6.93
N SER A 24 -0.88 -12.11 5.99
CA SER A 24 0.09 -12.55 4.99
C SER A 24 1.49 -12.71 5.59
N SER A 25 1.91 -13.94 5.88
CA SER A 25 3.30 -14.23 6.22
C SER A 25 4.07 -14.72 4.99
N GLY A 26 5.02 -13.92 4.48
CA GLY A 26 6.03 -14.38 3.53
C GLY A 26 5.57 -14.63 2.08
N TYR A 27 4.38 -14.17 1.71
CA TYR A 27 3.86 -14.28 0.34
C TYR A 27 3.18 -12.99 -0.08
N LYS A 28 3.31 -12.66 -1.38
CA LYS A 28 2.51 -11.60 -2.02
C LYS A 28 1.32 -12.20 -2.72
N TYR A 29 0.18 -11.54 -2.55
CA TYR A 29 -1.08 -11.99 -3.11
C TYR A 29 -1.63 -10.97 -4.10
N GLN A 30 -2.31 -11.45 -5.13
CA GLN A 30 -3.06 -10.60 -6.05
C GLN A 30 -4.47 -11.15 -6.25
N ARG A 31 -5.46 -10.29 -6.03
CA ARG A 31 -6.86 -10.57 -6.39
C ARG A 31 -7.14 -10.09 -7.82
N LYS A 32 -7.71 -10.96 -8.65
CA LYS A 32 -8.20 -10.60 -9.99
C LYS A 32 -9.64 -10.09 -9.91
N SER A 33 -10.12 -9.41 -10.97
CA SER A 33 -11.47 -8.84 -11.04
C SER A 33 -12.58 -9.88 -10.85
N ASN A 34 -12.35 -11.12 -11.31
CA ASN A 34 -13.25 -12.26 -11.11
C ASN A 34 -13.31 -12.80 -9.66
N GLY A 35 -12.53 -12.24 -8.73
CA GLY A 35 -12.47 -12.65 -7.33
C GLY A 35 -11.50 -13.79 -7.02
N ASP A 36 -10.75 -14.27 -8.01
CA ASP A 36 -9.69 -15.25 -7.77
C ASP A 36 -8.47 -14.60 -7.13
N VAL A 37 -7.86 -15.31 -6.18
CA VAL A 37 -6.66 -14.85 -5.46
C VAL A 37 -5.50 -15.77 -5.78
N TYR A 38 -4.38 -15.16 -6.14
CA TYR A 38 -3.15 -15.83 -6.51
C TYR A 38 -2.02 -15.43 -5.58
N VAL A 39 -1.17 -16.39 -5.21
CA VAL A 39 0.19 -16.09 -4.78
C VAL A 39 0.98 -15.69 -6.02
N ILE A 40 1.58 -14.51 -6.00
CA ILE A 40 2.35 -13.96 -7.13
C ILE A 40 3.84 -13.86 -6.84
N ASP A 41 4.21 -13.90 -5.56
CA ASP A 41 5.60 -13.83 -5.10
C ASP A 41 5.73 -14.53 -3.75
N MET A 42 6.92 -15.02 -3.47
CA MET A 42 7.30 -15.55 -2.16
C MET A 42 8.38 -14.63 -1.62
N SER A 43 8.25 -14.17 -0.38
CA SER A 43 9.26 -13.33 0.24
C SER A 43 10.54 -14.14 0.42
N ASP A 44 11.56 -13.81 -0.36
CA ASP A 44 12.93 -14.23 -0.09
C ASP A 44 13.36 -13.67 1.28
N PRO A 45 14.06 -14.43 2.13
CA PRO A 45 14.64 -13.91 3.38
C PRO A 45 15.37 -12.56 3.21
N GLU A 46 16.08 -12.37 2.09
CA GLU A 46 16.78 -11.12 1.77
C GLU A 46 15.80 -9.97 1.49
N ILE A 47 14.77 -10.20 0.66
CA ILE A 47 13.72 -9.21 0.37
C ILE A 47 12.97 -8.84 1.65
N SER A 48 12.68 -9.83 2.49
CA SER A 48 12.04 -9.61 3.80
C SER A 48 12.91 -8.76 4.71
N HIS A 49 14.22 -9.02 4.75
CA HIS A 49 15.16 -8.25 5.55
C HIS A 49 15.28 -6.79 5.07
N VAL A 50 15.39 -6.56 3.75
CA VAL A 50 15.43 -5.21 3.18
C VAL A 50 14.13 -4.46 3.44
N THR A 51 12.98 -5.11 3.26
CA THR A 51 11.66 -4.55 3.56
C THR A 51 11.56 -4.14 5.03
N TYR A 52 12.02 -4.99 5.94
CA TYR A 52 12.09 -4.69 7.37
C TYR A 52 12.98 -3.48 7.66
N LEU A 53 14.20 -3.42 7.10
CA LEU A 53 15.11 -2.29 7.30
C LEU A 53 14.51 -0.97 6.79
N LEU A 54 13.87 -0.98 5.62
CA LEU A 54 13.20 0.20 5.08
C LEU A 54 12.08 0.70 6.00
N GLN A 55 11.23 -0.20 6.50
CA GLN A 55 10.20 0.14 7.46
C GLN A 55 10.80 0.77 8.73
N ARG A 56 11.90 0.19 9.25
CA ARG A 56 12.63 0.72 10.42
C ARG A 56 13.19 2.12 10.17
N TYR A 57 13.70 2.43 8.98
CA TYR A 57 14.20 3.77 8.68
C TYR A 57 13.09 4.83 8.73
N PHE A 58 11.89 4.51 8.24
CA PHE A 58 10.74 5.43 8.36
C PHE A 58 10.26 5.58 9.81
N GLU A 59 10.22 4.49 10.58
CA GLU A 59 9.92 4.55 12.02
C GLU A 59 10.94 5.39 12.80
N LEU A 60 12.23 5.29 12.46
CA LEU A 60 13.28 6.12 13.05
C LEU A 60 13.13 7.59 12.66
N ALA A 61 12.77 7.88 11.41
CA ALA A 61 12.48 9.24 10.94
C ALA A 61 11.30 9.88 11.69
N ASN A 62 10.37 9.07 12.20
CA ASN A 62 9.31 9.54 13.10
C ASN A 62 9.79 9.90 14.51
N GLY A 63 11.08 9.79 14.83
CA GLY A 63 11.64 10.15 16.13
C GLY A 63 11.16 9.25 17.29
N GLY A 64 10.75 8.00 16.98
CA GLY A 64 10.20 7.08 17.97
C GLY A 64 8.75 7.34 18.37
N VAL A 65 8.04 8.21 17.64
CA VAL A 65 6.60 8.42 17.83
C VAL A 65 5.82 7.23 17.26
N PHE A 66 5.07 6.54 18.12
CA PHE A 66 4.25 5.39 17.74
C PHE A 66 2.77 5.73 17.51
N SER A 67 2.26 6.78 18.14
CA SER A 67 0.87 7.23 18.00
C SER A 67 0.83 8.48 17.12
N ASN A 68 0.02 8.44 16.06
CA ASN A 68 -0.05 9.50 15.03
C ASN A 68 1.33 9.93 14.51
N PRO A 69 2.18 8.98 14.05
CA PRO A 69 3.48 9.31 13.53
C PRO A 69 3.35 10.17 12.26
N PRO A 70 4.28 11.11 11.99
CA PRO A 70 4.25 11.90 10.76
C PRO A 70 4.20 11.05 9.48
N ILE A 71 4.91 9.91 9.46
CA ILE A 71 4.94 8.94 8.37
C ILE A 71 4.31 7.64 8.85
N GLU A 72 3.30 7.17 8.13
CA GLU A 72 2.62 5.91 8.39
C GLU A 72 2.99 4.86 7.34
N ILE A 73 3.14 3.61 7.78
CA ILE A 73 3.41 2.45 6.92
C ILE A 73 2.11 1.70 6.69
N HIS A 74 1.74 1.46 5.42
CA HIS A 74 0.44 0.89 5.04
C HIS A 74 0.54 -0.16 3.93
N VAL A 75 -0.63 -0.73 3.61
CA VAL A 75 -0.87 -1.44 2.35
C VAL A 75 -1.02 -0.42 1.21
N HIS A 76 -0.46 -0.71 0.04
CA HIS A 76 -0.48 0.21 -1.09
C HIS A 76 -1.85 0.14 -1.81
N PRO A 77 -2.61 1.25 -1.91
CA PRO A 77 -3.87 1.26 -2.66
C PRO A 77 -3.65 1.04 -4.15
N ASP A 78 -4.54 0.31 -4.80
CA ASP A 78 -4.53 0.17 -6.25
C ASP A 78 -4.87 1.52 -6.90
N PRO A 79 -3.99 2.08 -7.75
CA PRO A 79 -4.21 3.38 -8.38
C PRO A 79 -5.38 3.39 -9.38
N THR A 80 -5.96 2.23 -9.71
CA THR A 80 -7.07 2.10 -10.67
C THR A 80 -8.45 2.49 -10.12
N VAL A 81 -8.52 3.12 -8.94
CA VAL A 81 -9.78 3.59 -8.29
C VAL A 81 -10.73 2.43 -7.93
N THR A 82 -10.27 1.19 -8.02
CA THR A 82 -11.06 -0.02 -7.71
C THR A 82 -11.18 -0.26 -6.20
N GLY A 83 -10.50 0.52 -5.36
CA GLY A 83 -10.51 0.38 -3.90
C GLY A 83 -9.78 -0.86 -3.39
N GLY A 84 -9.05 -1.56 -4.25
CA GLY A 84 -8.19 -2.68 -3.89
C GLY A 84 -6.84 -2.23 -3.34
N PHE A 85 -6.07 -3.19 -2.88
CA PHE A 85 -4.66 -3.01 -2.55
C PHE A 85 -3.79 -3.85 -3.46
N ILE A 86 -2.58 -3.38 -3.73
CA ILE A 86 -1.54 -4.10 -4.45
C ILE A 86 -0.46 -4.57 -3.49
N ALA A 87 0.25 -5.63 -3.88
CA ALA A 87 1.33 -6.21 -3.08
C ALA A 87 2.65 -5.44 -3.26
N ALA A 88 2.68 -4.20 -2.76
CA ALA A 88 3.94 -3.46 -2.61
C ALA A 88 4.78 -4.05 -1.47
N ASP A 89 6.10 -3.97 -1.59
CA ASP A 89 7.02 -4.37 -0.51
C ASP A 89 6.94 -3.40 0.68
N VAL A 90 6.92 -2.09 0.39
CA VAL A 90 6.72 -1.03 1.38
C VAL A 90 5.82 0.04 0.77
N ALA A 91 4.80 0.46 1.51
CA ALA A 91 4.02 1.66 1.19
C ALA A 91 4.05 2.61 2.39
N VAL A 92 4.32 3.88 2.12
CA VAL A 92 4.33 4.94 3.13
C VAL A 92 3.44 6.10 2.71
N ALA A 93 2.83 6.75 3.69
CA ALA A 93 2.03 7.95 3.49
C ALA A 93 2.23 8.93 4.66
N PRO A 94 2.07 10.24 4.44
CA PRO A 94 2.01 11.18 5.54
C PRO A 94 0.70 11.01 6.32
N HIS A 95 0.76 11.14 7.65
CA HIS A 95 -0.43 11.11 8.51
C HIS A 95 -1.38 12.29 8.22
N LEU A 96 -0.82 13.44 7.84
CA LEU A 96 -1.57 14.63 7.44
C LEU A 96 -1.25 15.02 5.99
N ASN A 97 -2.27 15.47 5.26
CA ASN A 97 -2.05 16.12 3.98
C ASN A 97 -1.40 17.48 4.22
N HIS A 98 -0.11 17.59 3.94
CA HIS A 98 0.62 18.86 4.00
C HIS A 98 0.40 19.72 2.74
N VAL A 99 -0.21 19.16 1.70
CA VAL A 99 -0.58 19.91 0.49
C VAL A 99 -1.86 20.69 0.76
N GLN A 100 -1.74 22.01 0.81
CA GLN A 100 -2.87 22.92 0.95
C GLN A 100 -3.84 22.70 -0.23
N ARG A 101 -5.14 22.53 0.07
CA ARG A 101 -6.13 22.47 -1.01
C ARG A 101 -6.05 23.76 -1.82
N PRO A 102 -6.04 23.68 -3.17
CA PRO A 102 -6.01 24.85 -4.02
C PRO A 102 -7.14 25.81 -3.61
N ILE A 103 -6.78 27.08 -3.41
CA ILE A 103 -7.76 28.14 -3.13
C ILE A 103 -8.67 28.35 -4.34
N VAL A 104 -8.14 28.09 -5.54
CA VAL A 104 -8.86 28.16 -6.81
C VAL A 104 -9.25 26.74 -7.24
N PRO A 105 -10.55 26.41 -7.31
CA PRO A 105 -11.00 25.17 -7.95
C PRO A 105 -10.58 25.15 -9.42
N TYR A 106 -10.59 23.97 -10.06
CA TYR A 106 -10.17 23.76 -11.46
C TYR A 106 -10.53 24.94 -12.39
N PRO A 107 -9.58 25.50 -13.17
CA PRO A 107 -8.39 24.86 -13.74
C PRO A 107 -7.07 24.99 -12.94
N GLY A 108 -7.13 25.27 -11.63
CA GLY A 108 -5.97 25.25 -10.73
C GLY A 108 -5.35 23.86 -10.50
N PRO A 109 -4.21 23.77 -9.76
CA PRO A 109 -3.51 22.51 -9.49
C PRO A 109 -4.44 21.47 -8.86
N PRO A 110 -4.21 20.17 -9.10
CA PRO A 110 -5.07 19.11 -8.57
C PRO A 110 -5.15 19.21 -7.04
N PRO A 111 -6.33 19.02 -6.44
CA PRO A 111 -6.47 19.01 -4.99
C PRO A 111 -5.54 17.98 -4.37
N GLY A 112 -4.82 18.38 -3.31
CA GLY A 112 -4.08 17.44 -2.47
C GLY A 112 -5.07 16.48 -1.81
N ASP A 113 -5.21 15.28 -2.36
CA ASP A 113 -6.13 14.25 -1.87
C ASP A 113 -5.36 13.04 -1.32
N LYS A 114 -5.91 12.42 -0.27
CA LYS A 114 -5.37 11.20 0.38
C LYS A 114 -5.40 9.97 -0.53
N THR A 115 -6.15 10.07 -1.63
CA THR A 115 -6.48 8.97 -2.54
C THR A 115 -5.67 8.99 -3.84
N VAL A 116 -4.93 10.08 -4.09
CA VAL A 116 -4.04 10.22 -5.25
C VAL A 116 -2.60 10.11 -4.73
N PHE A 117 -2.18 8.87 -4.49
CA PHE A 117 -0.77 8.58 -4.20
C PHE A 117 0.11 9.01 -5.38
N PHE A 118 1.21 9.71 -5.06
CA PHE A 118 2.35 10.07 -5.91
C PHE A 118 2.19 9.71 -7.40
N ARG A 119 1.52 10.58 -8.16
CA ARG A 119 1.49 10.47 -9.63
C ARG A 119 2.79 10.92 -10.31
N ASP A 120 3.74 11.50 -9.58
CA ASP A 120 4.83 12.25 -10.22
C ASP A 120 6.25 11.88 -9.75
N LEU A 121 6.50 10.67 -9.22
CA LEU A 121 7.86 10.28 -8.81
C LEU A 121 8.21 8.83 -9.11
N ILE A 122 7.97 8.39 -10.36
CA ILE A 122 8.83 7.43 -11.06
C ILE A 122 8.84 7.86 -12.54
N CYS A 123 9.95 8.48 -12.99
CA CYS A 123 10.42 8.28 -14.36
C CYS A 123 11.18 6.96 -14.41
#